data_AF-A0A2V1BYE5-F1
#
_entry.id   AF-A0A2V1BYE5-F1
#
_cell.length_a   1.000
_cell.length_b   1.000
_cell.length_c   1.000
_cell.angle_alpha   90.00
_cell.angle_beta   90.00
_cell.angle_gamma   90.00
#
_symmetry.space_group_name_H-M   'P 1'
#
loop_
_entity.id
_entity.type
_entity.pdbx_description
1 polymer ?
#
loop_
_entity_poly.entity_id
_entity_poly.type
_entity_poly.pdbx_seq_one_letter_code
_entity_poly.pdbx_strand_id
1 'polypeptide(L)'
;MPEQLPSNEKILDFCRPHYRQGARTLVYPSENAPIAFIKIASPQSGVKSEISNQDFAFNALEALPERERAGIRVPKIYRVVEEASTRYIIMEYVQGQTLKELLDQDISHDLYFNKISKAVKLFLSFEVPDNATPGPVANMPVTNDLSINFQNEDLCFCYSDLFEGNFIFTDKDDLYIVDFEHTGFLPASFMTYALDQPRPACTAIKKDFALLPHENLEAMRVAL
;
A
#
# COMPACT_ATOMS: atom_id res chain seq x y z
N MET A 1 -14.46 -15.77 3.46
CA MET A 1 -14.43 -15.05 4.75
C MET A 1 -14.11 -16.08 5.82
N PRO A 2 -13.26 -15.78 6.83
CA PRO A 2 -13.03 -16.73 7.92
C PRO A 2 -14.35 -17.05 8.60
N GLU A 3 -14.69 -18.33 8.77
CA GLU A 3 -15.96 -18.75 9.40
C GLU A 3 -16.12 -18.21 10.82
N GLN A 4 -15.01 -17.88 11.46
CA GLN A 4 -14.93 -17.40 12.84
C GLN A 4 -15.03 -15.87 12.98
N LEU A 5 -15.12 -15.12 11.87
CA LEU A 5 -15.22 -13.67 11.94
C LEU A 5 -16.59 -13.28 12.55
N PRO A 6 -16.64 -12.49 13.63
CA PRO A 6 -17.88 -12.21 14.36
C PRO A 6 -18.82 -11.31 13.54
N SER A 7 -20.00 -10.97 14.07
CA SER A 7 -20.93 -10.02 13.41
C SER A 7 -20.39 -8.59 13.40
N ASN A 8 -21.00 -7.71 12.60
CA ASN A 8 -20.64 -6.28 12.57
C ASN A 8 -20.82 -5.63 13.96
N GLU A 9 -21.91 -5.92 14.64
CA GLU A 9 -22.19 -5.41 16.00
C GLU A 9 -21.08 -5.81 16.98
N LYS A 10 -20.68 -7.09 16.98
CA LYS A 10 -19.59 -7.59 17.83
C LYS A 10 -18.24 -6.95 17.51
N ILE A 11 -17.92 -6.69 16.24
CA ILE A 11 -16.70 -5.94 15.86
C ILE A 11 -16.77 -4.52 16.40
N LEU A 12 -17.90 -3.83 16.23
CA LEU A 12 -18.04 -2.45 16.72
C LEU A 12 -17.94 -2.40 18.25
N ASP A 13 -18.60 -3.32 18.96
CA ASP A 13 -18.50 -3.45 20.42
C ASP A 13 -17.04 -3.63 20.87
N PHE A 14 -16.28 -4.45 20.16
CA PHE A 14 -14.85 -4.63 20.39
C PHE A 14 -14.05 -3.34 20.10
N CYS A 15 -14.28 -2.67 18.96
CA CYS A 15 -13.47 -1.53 18.55
C CYS A 15 -13.73 -0.24 19.34
N ARG A 16 -14.97 0.04 19.76
CA ARG A 16 -15.37 1.29 20.42
C ARG A 16 -14.50 1.69 21.63
N PRO A 17 -14.24 0.83 22.63
CA PRO A 17 -13.42 1.21 23.77
C PRO A 17 -11.99 1.60 23.37
N HIS A 18 -11.37 0.85 22.45
CA HIS A 18 -10.02 1.16 21.97
C HIS A 18 -9.97 2.42 21.11
N TYR A 19 -10.99 2.63 20.27
CA TYR A 19 -11.10 3.84 19.46
C TYR A 19 -11.17 5.10 20.32
N ARG A 20 -11.95 5.06 21.42
CA ARG A 20 -12.02 6.16 22.40
C ARG A 20 -10.68 6.44 23.10
N GLN A 21 -9.80 5.46 23.14
CA GLN A 21 -8.42 5.59 23.66
C GLN A 21 -7.42 6.02 22.57
N GLY A 22 -7.89 6.29 21.34
CA GLY A 22 -7.06 6.77 20.24
C GLY A 22 -6.50 5.70 19.31
N ALA A 23 -6.86 4.42 19.49
CA ALA A 23 -6.41 3.35 18.60
C ALA A 23 -6.89 3.57 17.16
N ARG A 24 -5.98 3.38 16.20
CA ARG A 24 -6.26 3.43 14.75
C ARG A 24 -6.12 2.08 14.07
N THR A 25 -5.53 1.11 14.76
CA THR A 25 -5.34 -0.25 14.28
C THR A 25 -5.57 -1.21 15.45
N LEU A 26 -6.17 -2.35 15.18
CA LEU A 26 -6.44 -3.42 16.15
C LEU A 26 -6.24 -4.77 15.49
N VAL A 27 -6.01 -5.80 16.30
CA VAL A 27 -6.05 -7.20 15.88
C VAL A 27 -7.19 -7.90 16.62
N TYR A 28 -7.88 -8.81 15.94
CA TYR A 28 -9.04 -9.52 16.48
C TYR A 28 -8.92 -11.04 16.30
N PRO A 29 -9.18 -11.84 17.34
CA PRO A 29 -9.22 -11.40 18.74
C PRO A 29 -7.87 -10.77 19.16
N SER A 30 -7.89 -9.90 20.17
CA SER A 30 -6.66 -9.23 20.64
C SER A 30 -5.69 -10.17 21.34
N GLU A 31 -6.19 -11.31 21.83
CA GLU A 31 -5.42 -12.32 22.54
C GLU A 31 -5.52 -13.66 21.79
N ASN A 32 -4.37 -14.30 21.59
CA ASN A 32 -4.19 -15.65 21.05
C ASN A 32 -4.81 -15.90 19.66
N ALA A 33 -3.94 -16.13 18.66
CA ALA A 33 -4.31 -16.44 17.28
C ALA A 33 -5.25 -15.41 16.63
N PRO A 34 -4.77 -14.16 16.39
CA PRO A 34 -5.55 -13.18 15.67
C PRO A 34 -5.94 -13.69 14.28
N ILE A 35 -7.18 -13.47 13.90
CA ILE A 35 -7.75 -13.90 12.62
C ILE A 35 -8.03 -12.73 11.68
N ALA A 36 -8.03 -11.51 12.21
CA ALA A 36 -8.27 -10.29 11.45
C ALA A 36 -7.47 -9.11 11.99
N PHE A 37 -7.04 -8.26 11.06
CA PHE A 37 -6.55 -6.92 11.34
C PHE A 37 -7.67 -5.92 11.06
N ILE A 38 -7.80 -4.91 11.91
CA ILE A 38 -8.85 -3.90 11.81
C ILE A 38 -8.19 -2.52 11.74
N LYS A 39 -8.29 -1.84 10.60
CA LYS A 39 -7.90 -0.43 10.45
C LYS A 39 -9.12 0.46 10.72
N ILE A 40 -8.97 1.41 11.63
CA ILE A 40 -10.02 2.36 12.02
C ILE A 40 -9.69 3.71 11.41
N ALA A 41 -10.46 4.05 10.39
CA ALA A 41 -10.19 5.19 9.55
C ALA A 41 -11.21 6.31 9.81
N SER A 42 -10.69 7.54 9.92
CA SER A 42 -11.50 8.72 10.19
C SER A 42 -12.21 9.20 8.91
N PRO A 43 -13.19 10.10 9.01
CA PRO A 43 -13.89 10.62 7.84
C PRO A 43 -12.97 11.42 6.90
N GLN A 44 -11.86 11.96 7.42
CA GLN A 44 -10.89 12.78 6.67
C GLN A 44 -9.76 11.96 6.06
N SER A 45 -9.57 10.69 6.43
CA SER A 45 -8.55 9.82 5.81
C SER A 45 -8.95 9.42 4.39
N GLY A 46 -7.98 9.12 3.53
CA GLY A 46 -8.14 8.62 2.16
C GLY A 46 -8.72 7.20 2.08
N VAL A 47 -9.62 6.83 3.00
CA VAL A 47 -10.12 5.48 3.25
C VAL A 47 -10.74 4.84 2.01
N LYS A 48 -11.47 5.64 1.22
CA LYS A 48 -12.08 5.13 -0.02
C LYS A 48 -11.02 4.73 -1.03
N SER A 49 -9.94 5.52 -1.13
CA SER A 49 -8.79 5.20 -1.97
C SER A 49 -8.12 3.93 -1.45
N GLU A 50 -7.84 3.84 -0.15
CA GLU A 50 -7.22 2.63 0.42
C GLU A 50 -8.03 1.35 0.14
N ILE A 51 -9.33 1.35 0.43
CA ILE A 51 -10.18 0.18 0.18
C ILE A 51 -10.16 -0.21 -1.29
N SER A 52 -10.33 0.76 -2.20
CA SER A 52 -10.44 0.49 -3.63
C SER A 52 -9.10 0.02 -4.23
N ASN A 53 -8.00 0.65 -3.82
CA ASN A 53 -6.66 0.29 -4.29
C ASN A 53 -6.21 -1.05 -3.75
N GLN A 54 -6.44 -1.34 -2.47
CA GLN A 54 -6.10 -2.64 -1.89
C GLN A 54 -6.91 -3.77 -2.52
N ASP A 55 -8.21 -3.58 -2.74
CA ASP A 55 -9.06 -4.57 -3.41
C ASP A 55 -8.63 -4.78 -4.87
N PHE A 56 -8.31 -3.70 -5.60
CA PHE A 56 -7.75 -3.79 -6.95
C PHE A 56 -6.44 -4.58 -6.95
N ALA A 57 -5.47 -4.22 -6.09
CA ALA A 57 -4.18 -4.90 -6.02
C ALA A 57 -4.31 -6.37 -5.65
N PHE A 58 -5.19 -6.70 -4.71
CA PHE A 58 -5.51 -8.07 -4.33
C PHE A 58 -6.03 -8.86 -5.54
N ASN A 59 -7.06 -8.35 -6.22
CA ASN A 59 -7.69 -9.05 -7.33
C ASN A 59 -6.75 -9.17 -8.55
N ALA A 60 -5.97 -8.12 -8.85
CA ALA A 60 -4.99 -8.12 -9.93
C ALA A 60 -3.87 -9.15 -9.68
N LEU A 61 -3.37 -9.25 -8.44
CA LEU A 61 -2.42 -10.30 -8.08
C LEU A 61 -3.05 -11.69 -8.19
N GLU A 62 -4.23 -11.92 -7.61
CA GLU A 62 -4.87 -13.25 -7.63
C GLU A 62 -5.21 -13.73 -9.06
N ALA A 63 -5.37 -12.83 -10.02
CA ALA A 63 -5.53 -13.16 -11.42
C ALA A 63 -4.23 -13.65 -12.10
N LEU A 64 -3.06 -13.32 -11.54
CA LEU A 64 -1.77 -13.77 -12.07
C LEU A 64 -1.45 -15.22 -11.67
N PRO A 65 -0.78 -15.98 -12.55
CA PRO A 65 -0.23 -17.29 -12.19
C PRO A 65 0.66 -17.21 -10.95
N GLU A 66 0.58 -18.22 -10.07
CA GLU A 66 1.33 -18.25 -8.80
C GLU A 66 2.85 -18.06 -9.00
N ARG A 67 3.41 -18.63 -10.07
CA ARG A 67 4.83 -18.46 -10.45
C ARG A 67 5.22 -17.00 -10.71
N GLU A 68 4.30 -16.20 -11.26
CA GLU A 68 4.55 -14.81 -11.62
C GLU A 68 4.50 -13.93 -10.38
N ARG A 69 3.50 -14.17 -9.52
CA ARG A 69 3.43 -13.57 -8.17
C ARG A 69 4.63 -13.90 -7.29
N ALA A 70 5.14 -15.13 -7.35
CA ALA A 70 6.27 -15.61 -6.55
C ALA A 70 6.17 -15.24 -5.06
N GLY A 71 5.02 -15.53 -4.46
CA GLY A 71 4.76 -15.27 -3.05
C GLY A 71 4.61 -13.78 -2.70
N ILE A 72 4.25 -12.93 -3.66
CA ILE A 72 3.81 -11.55 -3.44
C ILE A 72 2.29 -11.55 -3.26
N ARG A 73 1.82 -10.95 -2.17
CA ARG A 73 0.43 -10.96 -1.73
C ARG A 73 0.02 -9.59 -1.21
N VAL A 74 -1.30 -9.39 -1.12
CA VAL A 74 -1.95 -8.26 -0.46
C VAL A 74 -2.97 -8.86 0.51
N PRO A 75 -3.14 -8.32 1.74
CA PRO A 75 -4.14 -8.86 2.65
C PRO A 75 -5.54 -8.71 2.06
N LYS A 76 -6.34 -9.76 2.12
CA LYS A 76 -7.73 -9.69 1.65
C LYS A 76 -8.57 -8.82 2.59
N ILE A 77 -9.30 -7.85 2.04
CA ILE A 77 -10.37 -7.17 2.79
C ILE A 77 -11.54 -8.16 2.92
N TYR A 78 -11.92 -8.47 4.16
CA TYR A 78 -13.07 -9.34 4.42
C TYR A 78 -14.38 -8.58 4.33
N ARG A 79 -14.43 -7.38 4.90
CA ARG A 79 -15.56 -6.45 4.84
C ARG A 79 -15.19 -5.09 5.40
N VAL A 80 -16.03 -4.10 5.08
CA VAL A 80 -15.96 -2.74 5.64
C VAL A 80 -17.23 -2.49 6.44
N VAL A 81 -17.09 -1.95 7.65
CA VAL A 81 -18.21 -1.56 8.52
C VAL A 81 -18.15 -0.06 8.75
N GLU A 82 -19.29 0.62 8.68
CA GLU A 82 -19.38 2.05 8.93
C GLU A 82 -20.23 2.29 10.20
N GLU A 83 -19.75 3.16 11.10
CA GLU A 83 -20.51 3.65 12.26
C GLU A 83 -20.38 5.17 12.33
N ALA A 84 -21.50 5.88 12.18
CA ALA A 84 -21.56 7.32 12.01
C ALA A 84 -20.65 7.79 10.86
N SER A 85 -19.50 8.38 11.17
CA SER A 85 -18.53 8.87 10.20
C SER A 85 -17.20 8.09 10.22
N THR A 86 -17.09 7.07 11.09
CA THR A 86 -15.92 6.21 11.22
C THR A 86 -16.07 4.97 10.34
N ARG A 87 -15.00 4.58 9.66
CA ARG A 87 -14.92 3.33 8.90
C ARG A 87 -13.99 2.34 9.57
N TYR A 88 -14.38 1.08 9.56
CA TYR A 88 -13.61 -0.04 10.05
C TYR A 88 -13.35 -0.97 8.86
N ILE A 89 -12.09 -1.11 8.49
CA ILE A 89 -11.66 -2.04 7.43
C ILE A 89 -11.22 -3.32 8.15
N ILE A 90 -11.97 -4.40 7.98
CA ILE A 90 -11.66 -5.71 8.55
C ILE A 90 -11.01 -6.54 7.44
N MET A 91 -9.76 -6.93 7.64
CA MET A 91 -8.96 -7.63 6.65
C MET A 91 -8.16 -8.78 7.25
N GLU A 92 -7.55 -9.58 6.39
CA GLU A 92 -6.62 -10.65 6.76
C GLU A 92 -5.55 -10.13 7.72
N TYR A 93 -5.39 -10.85 8.83
CA TYR A 93 -4.24 -10.67 9.70
C TYR A 93 -3.05 -11.43 9.12
N VAL A 94 -1.96 -10.72 8.85
CA VAL A 94 -0.73 -11.31 8.35
C VAL A 94 0.20 -11.57 9.52
N GLN A 95 0.46 -12.84 9.80
CA GLN A 95 1.47 -13.25 10.77
C GLN A 95 2.86 -13.16 10.12
N GLY A 96 3.66 -12.20 10.55
CA GLY A 96 5.00 -11.97 10.00
C GLY A 96 5.73 -10.83 10.70
N GLN A 97 6.90 -10.49 10.17
CA GLN A 97 7.68 -9.33 10.59
C GLN A 97 7.66 -8.27 9.49
N THR A 98 7.57 -7.02 9.88
CA THR A 98 7.74 -5.91 8.94
C THR A 98 9.20 -5.81 8.48
N LEU A 99 9.46 -5.28 7.28
CA LEU A 99 10.82 -4.96 6.85
C LEU A 99 11.49 -4.01 7.85
N LYS A 100 10.75 -3.08 8.44
CA LYS A 100 11.26 -2.17 9.47
C LYS A 100 11.88 -2.94 10.64
N GLU A 101 11.19 -3.96 11.15
CA GLU A 101 11.68 -4.81 12.25
C GLU A 101 12.83 -5.73 11.81
N LEU A 102 12.86 -6.14 10.54
CA LEU A 102 13.94 -6.94 9.97
C LEU A 102 15.22 -6.12 9.83
N LEU A 103 15.13 -4.85 9.42
CA LEU A 103 16.29 -3.97 9.26
C LEU A 103 17.05 -3.68 10.56
N ASP A 104 16.39 -3.83 11.72
CA ASP A 104 17.03 -3.72 13.03
C ASP A 104 17.86 -4.97 13.39
N GLN A 105 17.81 -6.03 12.58
CA GLN A 105 18.52 -7.28 12.79
C GLN A 105 19.82 -7.31 11.96
N ASP A 106 20.84 -7.99 12.48
CA ASP A 106 22.14 -8.14 11.81
C ASP A 106 22.10 -9.31 10.80
N ILE A 107 21.28 -9.16 9.76
CA ILE A 107 21.12 -10.14 8.67
C ILE A 107 21.27 -9.45 7.30
N SER A 108 21.51 -10.24 6.25
CA SER A 108 21.45 -9.70 4.88
C SER A 108 20.00 -9.39 4.52
N HIS A 109 19.77 -8.20 3.96
CA HIS A 109 18.44 -7.73 3.58
C HIS A 109 18.17 -7.78 2.06
N ASP A 110 19.15 -8.23 1.26
CA ASP A 110 19.08 -8.18 -0.20
C ASP A 110 17.89 -8.96 -0.76
N LEU A 111 17.55 -10.10 -0.15
CA LEU A 111 16.41 -10.91 -0.57
C LEU A 111 15.09 -10.16 -0.39
N TYR A 112 14.92 -9.43 0.72
CA TYR A 112 13.72 -8.64 0.98
C TYR A 112 13.57 -7.51 -0.03
N PHE A 113 14.65 -6.77 -0.30
CA PHE A 113 14.64 -5.69 -1.29
C PHE A 113 14.38 -6.21 -2.71
N ASN A 114 14.95 -7.36 -3.09
CA ASN A 114 14.68 -8.00 -4.38
C ASN A 114 13.19 -8.37 -4.53
N LYS A 115 12.56 -8.87 -3.46
CA LYS A 115 11.13 -9.22 -3.49
C LYS A 115 10.23 -7.98 -3.56
N ILE A 116 10.59 -6.90 -2.86
CA ILE A 116 9.90 -5.60 -2.95
C ILE A 116 10.05 -5.01 -4.36
N SER A 117 11.26 -4.99 -4.92
CA SER A 117 11.51 -4.55 -6.30
C SER A 117 10.62 -5.30 -7.30
N LYS A 118 10.53 -6.63 -7.17
CA LYS A 118 9.63 -7.44 -8.00
C LYS A 118 8.16 -7.04 -7.81
N ALA A 119 7.71 -6.81 -6.58
CA ALA A 119 6.32 -6.43 -6.33
C ALA A 119 5.95 -5.06 -6.90
N VAL A 120 6.83 -4.06 -6.75
CA VAL A 120 6.62 -2.75 -7.37
C VAL A 120 6.59 -2.88 -8.90
N LYS A 121 7.47 -3.68 -9.51
CA LYS A 121 7.41 -3.97 -10.95
C LYS A 121 6.10 -4.62 -11.38
N LEU A 122 5.57 -5.56 -10.60
CA LEU A 122 4.26 -6.18 -10.87
C LEU A 122 3.14 -5.14 -10.83
N PHE A 123 3.12 -4.28 -9.82
CA PHE A 123 2.12 -3.21 -9.71
C PHE A 123 2.17 -2.25 -10.89
N LEU A 124 3.36 -1.80 -11.29
CA LEU A 124 3.53 -0.96 -12.47
C LEU A 124 3.10 -1.64 -13.78
N SER A 125 3.05 -2.97 -13.81
CA SER A 125 2.64 -3.76 -14.98
C SER A 125 1.15 -4.11 -15.02
N PHE A 126 0.38 -3.77 -13.99
CA PHE A 126 -1.06 -4.03 -14.01
C PHE A 126 -1.75 -3.26 -15.13
N GLU A 127 -2.72 -3.92 -15.77
CA GLU A 127 -3.58 -3.27 -16.75
C GLU A 127 -4.33 -2.10 -16.10
N VAL A 128 -4.25 -0.93 -16.74
CA VAL A 128 -4.96 0.26 -16.29
C VAL A 128 -6.41 0.15 -16.76
N PRO A 129 -7.41 0.24 -15.86
CA PRO A 129 -8.81 0.28 -16.26
C PRO A 129 -9.11 1.46 -17.19
N ASP A 130 -9.93 1.25 -18.22
CA ASP A 130 -10.29 2.29 -19.21
C ASP A 130 -10.87 3.58 -18.60
N ASN A 131 -11.45 3.48 -17.40
CA ASN A 131 -12.03 4.59 -16.66
C ASN A 131 -11.11 5.17 -15.57
N ALA A 132 -9.84 4.77 -15.53
CA ALA A 132 -8.89 5.32 -14.58
C ALA A 132 -8.65 6.81 -14.86
N THR A 133 -8.84 7.65 -13.84
CA THR A 133 -8.53 9.07 -13.91
C THR A 133 -7.20 9.32 -13.19
N PRO A 134 -6.31 10.17 -13.72
CA PRO A 134 -5.13 10.61 -13.00
C PRO A 134 -5.53 11.18 -11.64
N GLY A 135 -4.75 10.90 -10.59
CA GLY A 135 -4.92 11.52 -9.29
C GLY A 135 -4.92 13.07 -9.37
N PRO A 136 -5.45 13.76 -8.34
CA PRO A 136 -5.76 15.21 -8.38
C PRO A 136 -4.56 16.14 -8.63
N VAL A 137 -3.34 15.62 -8.62
CA VAL A 137 -2.08 16.36 -8.75
C VAL A 137 -1.73 16.67 -10.22
N ALA A 138 -2.44 16.08 -11.19
CA ALA A 138 -2.07 16.14 -12.60
C ALA A 138 -2.03 17.55 -13.26
N ASN A 139 -2.53 18.60 -12.59
CA ASN A 139 -2.61 19.97 -13.15
C ASN A 139 -2.13 21.07 -12.18
N MET A 140 -1.23 20.76 -11.24
CA MET A 140 -0.71 21.77 -10.31
C MET A 140 0.27 22.71 -11.02
N PRO A 141 0.04 24.04 -11.02
CA PRO A 141 1.02 24.99 -11.54
C PRO A 141 2.25 25.02 -10.61
N VAL A 142 3.43 24.77 -11.16
CA VAL A 142 4.68 24.89 -10.40
C VAL A 142 5.28 26.28 -10.61
N THR A 143 5.67 26.93 -9.52
CA THR A 143 6.31 28.25 -9.49
C THR A 143 7.83 28.10 -9.48
N ASN A 144 8.55 29.05 -10.09
CA ASN A 144 10.01 29.08 -10.38
C ASN A 144 10.43 28.42 -11.71
N ASP A 145 9.78 28.78 -12.83
CA ASP A 145 10.06 28.31 -14.22
C ASP A 145 10.02 26.79 -14.48
N LEU A 146 9.90 25.98 -13.43
CA LEU A 146 9.65 24.55 -13.52
C LEU A 146 8.17 24.32 -13.84
N SER A 147 7.91 23.41 -14.77
CA SER A 147 6.55 22.97 -15.08
C SER A 147 6.48 21.46 -14.91
N ILE A 148 5.39 20.97 -14.34
CA ILE A 148 5.07 19.56 -14.33
C ILE A 148 4.22 19.28 -15.57
N ASN A 149 4.62 18.30 -16.37
CA ASN A 149 3.87 17.88 -17.54
C ASN A 149 3.72 16.36 -17.58
N PHE A 150 2.50 15.89 -17.35
CA PHE A 150 2.15 14.47 -17.41
C PHE A 150 1.49 14.04 -18.73
N GLN A 151 1.33 14.94 -19.72
CA GLN A 151 0.53 14.66 -20.92
C GLN A 151 1.03 13.47 -21.76
N ASN A 152 2.31 13.14 -21.66
CA ASN A 152 2.94 12.05 -22.41
C ASN A 152 3.29 10.84 -21.52
N GLU A 153 2.82 10.81 -20.28
CA GLU A 153 3.07 9.69 -19.38
C GLU A 153 1.83 8.79 -19.31
N ASP A 154 2.04 7.50 -19.54
CA ASP A 154 1.03 6.50 -19.28
C ASP A 154 0.75 6.43 -17.77
N LEU A 155 -0.52 6.19 -17.43
CA LEU A 155 -0.88 5.86 -16.05
C LEU A 155 -0.36 4.47 -15.71
N CYS A 156 0.00 4.26 -14.45
CA CYS A 156 0.35 2.96 -13.91
C CYS A 156 -0.18 2.85 -12.48
N PHE A 157 -0.35 1.62 -11.99
CA PHE A 157 -0.76 1.41 -10.60
C PHE A 157 0.45 1.65 -9.67
N CYS A 158 0.54 2.88 -9.17
CA CYS A 158 1.69 3.42 -8.47
C CYS A 158 1.52 3.27 -6.95
N TYR A 159 2.27 2.34 -6.35
CA TYR A 159 2.34 2.17 -4.89
C TYR A 159 3.37 3.14 -4.27
N SER A 160 2.90 4.33 -3.88
CA SER A 160 3.77 5.47 -3.59
C SER A 160 4.36 5.50 -2.16
N ASP A 161 3.87 4.66 -1.23
CA ASP A 161 4.35 4.65 0.16
C ASP A 161 5.29 3.46 0.43
N LEU A 162 6.55 3.62 0.02
CA LEU A 162 7.60 2.62 0.22
C LEU A 162 8.19 2.62 1.65
N PHE A 163 7.39 2.94 2.66
CA PHE A 163 7.79 2.80 4.05
C PHE A 163 8.00 1.33 4.43
N GLU A 164 9.10 1.03 5.13
CA GLU A 164 9.50 -0.31 5.51
C GLU A 164 8.48 -1.03 6.42
N GLY A 165 7.65 -0.26 7.14
CA GLY A 165 6.55 -0.81 7.94
C GLY A 165 5.42 -1.43 7.10
N ASN A 166 5.34 -1.12 5.81
CA ASN A 166 4.26 -1.55 4.93
C ASN A 166 4.56 -2.88 4.21
N PHE A 167 5.74 -3.46 4.42
CA PHE A 167 6.15 -4.74 3.84
C PHE A 167 6.26 -5.78 4.95
N ILE A 168 5.41 -6.80 4.93
CA ILE A 168 5.38 -7.86 5.94
C ILE A 168 5.88 -9.16 5.31
N PHE A 169 6.91 -9.76 5.90
CA PHE A 169 7.45 -11.05 5.50
C PHE A 169 6.99 -12.14 6.48
N THR A 170 6.46 -13.22 5.92
CA THR A 170 6.02 -14.40 6.69
C THR A 170 7.17 -15.39 6.88
N ASP A 171 6.95 -16.40 7.74
CA ASP A 171 7.87 -17.53 7.92
C ASP A 171 8.03 -18.42 6.67
N LYS A 172 7.12 -18.30 5.70
CA LYS A 172 7.16 -18.96 4.40
C LYS A 172 7.83 -18.11 3.31
N ASP A 173 8.54 -17.06 3.72
CA ASP A 173 9.13 -16.04 2.85
C ASP A 173 8.13 -15.26 1.98
N ASP A 174 6.81 -15.44 2.12
CA ASP A 174 5.81 -14.63 1.41
C ASP A 174 5.90 -13.15 1.84
N LEU A 175 5.80 -12.25 0.85
CA LEU A 175 5.74 -10.81 1.03
C LEU A 175 4.28 -10.35 0.94
N TYR A 176 3.77 -9.75 2.00
CA TYR A 176 2.52 -9.01 2.01
C TYR A 176 2.80 -7.51 1.97
N ILE A 177 2.13 -6.80 1.06
CA ILE A 177 2.16 -5.34 0.98
C ILE A 177 0.87 -4.80 1.59
N VAL A 178 0.98 -3.81 2.46
CA VAL A 178 -0.14 -3.18 3.17
C VAL A 178 -0.15 -1.66 2.95
N ASP A 179 -1.16 -1.00 3.50
CA ASP A 179 -1.35 0.47 3.44
C ASP A 179 -1.38 1.06 2.02
N PHE A 180 -2.57 1.03 1.42
CA PHE A 180 -2.80 1.48 0.04
C PHE A 180 -3.39 2.90 -0.04
N GLU A 181 -3.34 3.68 1.04
CA GLU A 181 -3.94 5.02 1.11
C GLU A 181 -3.35 5.99 0.08
N HIS A 182 -2.03 5.90 -0.16
CA HIS A 182 -1.29 6.74 -1.12
C HIS A 182 -1.05 6.07 -2.49
N THR A 183 -1.72 4.94 -2.74
CA THR A 183 -1.64 4.25 -4.03
C THR A 183 -2.64 4.85 -5.02
N GLY A 184 -2.42 4.67 -6.32
CA GLY A 184 -3.43 4.97 -7.33
C GLY A 184 -2.91 4.84 -8.74
N PHE A 185 -3.79 5.04 -9.72
CA PHE A 185 -3.38 5.18 -11.12
C PHE A 185 -2.80 6.58 -11.35
N LEU A 186 -1.49 6.64 -11.47
CA LEU A 186 -0.72 7.87 -11.54
C LEU A 186 0.28 7.81 -12.70
N PRO A 187 0.70 8.96 -13.26
CA PRO A 187 1.86 9.03 -14.15
C PRO A 187 3.08 8.34 -13.54
N ALA A 188 3.88 7.67 -14.36
CA ALA A 188 5.03 6.88 -13.91
C ALA A 188 6.06 7.70 -13.11
N SER A 189 6.14 9.02 -13.30
CA SER A 189 7.03 9.90 -12.53
C SER A 189 6.68 9.99 -11.04
N PHE A 190 5.44 9.64 -10.64
CA PHE A 190 5.09 9.51 -9.22
C PHE A 190 5.85 8.38 -8.56
N MET A 191 6.11 7.29 -9.29
CA MET A 191 6.94 6.21 -8.77
C MET A 191 8.41 6.64 -8.68
N THR A 192 8.92 7.40 -9.65
CA THR A 192 10.24 8.02 -9.55
C THR A 192 10.36 8.91 -8.32
N TYR A 193 9.34 9.74 -8.05
CA TYR A 193 9.28 10.60 -6.88
C TYR A 193 9.20 9.80 -5.56
N ALA A 194 8.42 8.71 -5.52
CA ALA A 194 8.35 7.81 -4.37
C ALA A 194 9.69 7.14 -4.07
N LEU A 195 10.39 6.67 -5.12
CA LEU A 195 11.74 6.08 -5.03
C LEU A 195 12.83 7.09 -4.68
N ASP A 196 12.55 8.38 -4.76
CA ASP A 196 13.49 9.44 -4.42
C ASP A 196 13.51 9.79 -2.93
N GLN A 197 12.53 9.29 -2.17
CA GLN A 197 12.46 9.51 -0.73
C GLN A 197 13.66 8.88 -0.01
N PRO A 198 14.19 9.51 1.07
CA PRO A 198 15.38 9.06 1.79
C PRO A 198 15.06 7.88 2.72
N ARG A 199 14.57 6.77 2.16
CA ARG A 199 14.20 5.55 2.87
C ARG A 199 15.11 4.38 2.47
N PRO A 200 15.45 3.46 3.39
CA PRO A 200 16.18 2.23 3.07
C PRO A 200 15.62 1.46 1.87
N ALA A 201 14.31 1.20 1.84
CA ALA A 201 13.67 0.47 0.74
C ALA A 201 13.82 1.19 -0.60
N CYS A 202 13.53 2.50 -0.64
CA CYS A 202 13.72 3.33 -1.83
C CYS A 202 15.17 3.26 -2.33
N THR A 203 16.14 3.48 -1.43
CA THR A 203 17.58 3.48 -1.76
C THR A 203 18.03 2.14 -2.34
N ALA A 204 17.59 1.03 -1.75
CA ALA A 204 18.01 -0.30 -2.14
C ALA A 204 17.51 -0.70 -3.54
N ILE A 205 16.26 -0.34 -3.87
CA ILE A 205 15.61 -0.78 -5.11
C ILE A 205 15.68 0.24 -6.25
N LYS A 206 16.00 1.52 -5.98
CA LYS A 206 15.96 2.62 -6.98
C LYS A 206 16.66 2.29 -8.31
N LYS A 207 17.81 1.62 -8.26
CA LYS A 207 18.59 1.23 -9.45
C LYS A 207 17.79 0.34 -10.42
N ASP A 208 16.83 -0.42 -9.92
CA ASP A 208 16.02 -1.35 -10.71
C ASP A 208 14.95 -0.64 -11.55
N PHE A 209 14.76 0.66 -11.33
CA PHE A 209 13.74 1.52 -11.95
C PHE A 209 14.36 2.69 -12.71
N ALA A 210 15.61 2.56 -13.17
CA ALA A 210 16.32 3.60 -13.90
C ALA A 210 15.65 4.07 -15.21
N LEU A 211 14.67 3.29 -15.72
CA LEU A 211 13.92 3.60 -16.94
C LEU A 211 12.63 4.41 -16.70
N LEU A 212 12.24 4.65 -15.44
CA LEU A 212 11.10 5.51 -15.15
C LEU A 212 11.41 6.97 -15.55
N PRO A 213 10.38 7.77 -15.90
CA PRO A 213 10.58 9.17 -16.28
C PRO A 213 11.09 10.00 -15.09
N HIS A 214 11.99 10.94 -15.37
CA HIS A 214 12.64 11.81 -14.38
C HIS A 214 12.40 13.30 -14.66
N GLU A 215 11.77 13.64 -15.79
CA GLU A 215 11.55 14.99 -16.31
C GLU A 215 10.78 15.85 -15.30
N ASN A 216 9.82 15.24 -14.60
CA ASN A 216 9.00 15.89 -13.59
C ASN A 216 9.60 15.90 -12.18
N LEU A 217 10.70 15.16 -11.92
CA LEU A 217 11.16 14.88 -10.55
C LEU A 217 11.55 16.16 -9.79
N GLU A 218 12.30 17.07 -10.42
CA GLU A 218 12.72 18.30 -9.76
C GLU A 218 11.52 19.19 -9.40
N ALA A 219 10.57 19.35 -10.33
CA ALA A 219 9.36 20.12 -10.09
C ALA A 219 8.47 19.48 -9.01
N MET A 220 8.37 18.16 -8.99
CA MET A 220 7.62 17.41 -7.97
C MET A 220 8.21 17.55 -6.57
N ARG A 221 9.55 17.58 -6.41
CA ARG A 221 10.23 17.82 -5.12
C ARG A 221 9.90 19.17 -4.49
N VAL A 222 9.53 20.17 -5.30
CA VAL A 222 9.16 21.50 -4.81
C VAL A 222 7.66 21.56 -4.51
N ALA A 223 6.84 20.84 -5.28
CA ALA A 223 5.39 20.97 -5.25
C ALA A 223 4.67 20.01 -4.29
N LEU A 224 5.31 18.89 -3.91
CA LEU A 224 4.73 17.79 -3.13
C LEU A 224 5.59 17.48 -1.91
#